data_AF-A0A0A1WJZ6-F1
#
_entry.id   AF-A0A0A1WJZ6-F1
#
_cell.length_a   1.000
_cell.length_b   1.000
_cell.length_c   1.000
_cell.angle_alpha   90.00
_cell.angle_beta   90.00
_cell.angle_gamma   90.00
#
_symmetry.space_group_name_H-M   'P 1'
#
loop_
_entity.id
_entity.type
_entity.pdbx_description
1 polymer ?
#
loop_
_entity_poly.entity_id
_entity_poly.type
_entity_poly.pdbx_seq_one_letter_code
_entity_poly.pdbx_strand_id
1 'polypeptide(L)'
;VVVDVVVMLDAGLAGIFQPHGLGHLLGLDVHDVGGYLAGQPSRPAEPWLCKLRFARTLKAGMYVTVEPGCYFIEYLMDRALADPNLNKFIVKEVYERFRKFGGVRIEDDVLIKVDGCENFATVPRTVEEIEQTMANRKE
;
A
#
# COMPACT_ATOMS: atom_id res chain seq x y z
N VAL A 1 0.62 -18.53 18.01
CA VAL A 1 -0.76 -18.04 18.25
C VAL A 1 -1.19 -17.36 16.98
N VAL A 2 -2.15 -17.91 16.25
CA VAL A 2 -2.76 -17.20 15.12
C VAL A 2 -3.72 -16.20 15.74
N VAL A 3 -3.40 -14.92 15.67
CA VAL A 3 -4.30 -13.85 16.11
C VAL A 3 -5.12 -13.42 14.90
N ASP A 4 -6.36 -13.01 15.14
CA ASP A 4 -7.28 -12.57 14.09
C ASP A 4 -6.76 -11.31 13.35
N VAL A 5 -6.91 -11.27 12.03
CA VAL A 5 -6.43 -10.17 11.18
C VAL A 5 -7.12 -8.85 11.52
N VAL A 6 -8.41 -8.88 11.88
CA VAL A 6 -9.16 -7.69 12.28
C VAL A 6 -8.54 -7.07 13.53
N VAL A 7 -8.12 -7.91 14.49
CA VAL A 7 -7.45 -7.44 15.71
C VAL A 7 -6.10 -6.76 15.40
N MET A 8 -5.38 -7.22 14.39
CA MET A 8 -4.13 -6.57 13.95
C MET A 8 -4.38 -5.24 13.24
N LEU A 9 -5.45 -5.15 12.45
CA LEU A 9 -5.87 -3.92 11.76
C LEU A 9 -6.31 -2.86 12.76
N ASP A 10 -7.13 -3.23 13.75
CA ASP A 10 -7.60 -2.33 14.82
C ASP A 10 -6.42 -1.81 15.67
N ALA A 11 -5.39 -2.62 15.87
CA ALA A 11 -4.16 -2.20 16.52
C ALA A 11 -3.28 -1.27 15.66
N GLY A 12 -3.59 -1.10 14.37
CA GLY A 12 -2.84 -0.27 13.44
C GLY A 12 -1.55 -0.90 12.91
N LEU A 13 -1.38 -2.22 13.04
CA LEU A 13 -0.17 -2.93 12.63
C LEU A 13 0.14 -2.75 11.14
N ALA A 14 -0.88 -2.65 10.29
CA ALA A 14 -0.72 -2.43 8.85
C ALA A 14 0.08 -1.16 8.53
N GLY A 15 -0.08 -0.09 9.33
CA GLY A 15 0.65 1.17 9.14
C GLY A 15 2.16 1.07 9.42
N ILE A 16 2.62 0.00 10.06
CA ILE A 16 4.05 -0.29 10.24
C ILE A 16 4.67 -0.78 8.94
N PHE A 17 3.95 -1.64 8.19
CA PHE A 17 4.43 -2.26 6.96
C PHE A 17 4.06 -1.47 5.70
N GLN A 18 2.97 -0.70 5.72
CA GLN A 18 2.56 0.21 4.66
C GLN A 18 2.27 1.59 5.26
N PRO A 19 3.29 2.46 5.43
CA PRO A 19 3.13 3.75 6.08
C PRO A 19 2.53 4.84 5.16
N HIS A 20 2.09 4.46 3.95
CA HIS A 20 1.48 5.37 2.96
C HIS A 20 0.08 4.90 2.58
N GLY A 21 -0.68 5.79 1.93
CA GLY A 21 -2.00 5.45 1.37
C GLY A 21 -1.88 4.42 0.24
N LEU A 22 -2.94 3.64 0.03
CA LEU A 22 -2.98 2.61 -1.03
C LEU A 22 -2.84 3.16 -2.45
N GLY A 23 -3.16 4.44 -2.65
CA GLY A 23 -3.06 5.12 -3.93
C GLY A 23 -3.67 6.49 -3.93
N HIS A 24 -3.73 7.09 -5.11
CA HIS A 24 -4.17 8.47 -5.30
C HIS A 24 -4.80 8.70 -6.67
N LEU A 25 -5.54 9.81 -6.81
CA LEU A 25 -6.00 10.25 -8.11
C LEU A 25 -4.80 10.59 -9.00
N LEU A 26 -4.90 10.29 -10.28
CA LEU A 26 -3.87 10.51 -11.30
C LEU A 26 -4.47 11.27 -12.48
N GLY A 27 -3.73 12.23 -13.03
CA GLY A 27 -4.21 13.05 -14.15
C GLY A 27 -3.11 13.93 -14.71
N LEU A 28 -3.38 15.24 -14.82
CA LEU A 28 -2.35 16.21 -15.23
C LEU A 28 -1.24 16.32 -14.18
N ASP A 29 -1.60 16.20 -12.89
CA ASP A 29 -0.66 16.06 -11.80
C ASP A 29 -0.51 14.58 -11.41
N VAL A 30 0.69 14.17 -11.00
CA VAL A 30 0.93 12.81 -10.48
C VAL A 30 0.01 12.55 -9.28
N HIS A 31 -0.02 13.47 -8.32
CA HIS A 31 -1.01 13.48 -7.24
C HIS A 31 -2.15 14.44 -7.62
N ASP A 32 -3.11 13.95 -8.40
CA ASP A 32 -4.15 14.80 -8.99
C ASP A 32 -5.11 15.40 -7.96
N VAL A 33 -5.73 16.51 -8.37
CA VAL A 33 -6.61 17.33 -7.54
C VAL A 33 -7.92 16.61 -7.18
N GLY A 34 -8.64 17.16 -6.20
CA GLY A 34 -10.01 16.72 -5.88
C GLY A 34 -10.09 15.45 -5.03
N GLY A 35 -9.02 15.05 -4.36
CA GLY A 35 -9.06 13.92 -3.42
C GLY A 35 -9.98 14.13 -2.21
N TYR A 36 -10.14 15.39 -1.77
CA TYR A 36 -11.01 15.79 -0.67
C TYR A 36 -11.83 17.02 -1.07
N LEU A 37 -13.12 16.82 -1.30
CA LEU A 37 -14.06 17.86 -1.72
C LEU A 37 -15.11 18.09 -0.64
N ALA A 38 -15.73 19.27 -0.63
CA ALA A 38 -16.88 19.53 0.23
C ALA A 38 -18.01 18.51 -0.04
N GLY A 39 -18.63 17.99 1.02
CA GLY A 39 -19.68 16.97 0.93
C GLY A 39 -19.20 15.56 0.54
N GLN A 40 -17.88 15.33 0.47
CA GLN A 40 -17.28 14.00 0.34
C GLN A 40 -16.66 13.58 1.69
N PRO A 41 -16.33 12.29 1.88
CA PRO A 41 -15.67 11.84 3.09
C PRO A 41 -14.39 12.63 3.39
N SER A 42 -14.23 13.03 4.65
CA SER A 42 -13.02 13.67 5.12
C SER A 42 -11.85 12.70 5.16
N ARG A 43 -10.63 13.24 5.27
CA ARG A 43 -9.44 12.43 5.52
C ARG A 43 -9.62 11.63 6.83
N PRO A 44 -9.41 10.31 6.82
CA PRO A 44 -9.47 9.50 8.05
C PRO A 44 -8.39 9.94 9.05
N ALA A 45 -8.68 9.78 10.34
CA ALA A 45 -7.76 10.18 11.42
C ALA A 45 -6.85 9.02 11.86
N GLU A 46 -7.23 7.78 11.53
CA GLU A 46 -6.53 6.56 11.87
C GLU A 46 -5.09 6.64 11.35
N PRO A 47 -4.05 6.34 12.17
CA PRO A 47 -2.65 6.57 11.80
C PRO A 47 -2.24 5.92 10.48
N TRP A 48 -2.82 4.76 10.15
CA TRP A 48 -2.52 4.00 8.94
C TRP A 48 -3.36 4.42 7.70
N LEU A 49 -4.49 5.11 7.89
CA LEU A 49 -5.34 5.62 6.79
C LEU A 49 -5.16 7.11 6.53
N CYS A 50 -4.65 7.89 7.50
CA CYS A 50 -4.52 9.35 7.38
C CYS A 50 -3.58 9.79 6.25
N LYS A 51 -2.82 8.86 5.66
CA LYS A 51 -1.92 9.07 4.53
C LYS A 51 -2.56 8.86 3.16
N LEU A 52 -3.82 8.41 3.09
CA LEU A 52 -4.58 8.35 1.84
C LEU A 52 -4.64 9.73 1.17
N ARG A 53 -4.58 9.80 -0.17
CA ARG A 53 -4.69 11.07 -0.89
C ARG A 53 -6.11 11.43 -1.29
N PHE A 54 -7.04 10.48 -1.17
CA PHE A 54 -8.48 10.69 -1.33
C PHE A 54 -9.25 9.69 -0.47
N ALA A 55 -10.49 10.00 -0.11
CA ALA A 55 -11.41 9.09 0.59
C ALA A 55 -12.76 8.96 -0.12
N ARG A 56 -12.85 9.49 -1.35
CA ARG A 56 -14.07 9.49 -2.17
C ARG A 56 -14.40 8.08 -2.63
N THR A 57 -15.68 7.75 -2.70
CA THR A 57 -16.17 6.57 -3.42
C THR A 57 -15.75 6.65 -4.88
N LEU A 58 -15.21 5.55 -5.41
CA LEU A 58 -14.79 5.45 -6.81
C LEU A 58 -15.97 5.68 -7.75
N LYS A 59 -15.74 6.43 -8.83
CA LYS A 59 -16.73 6.69 -9.89
C LYS A 59 -16.08 6.48 -11.25
N ALA A 60 -16.89 6.05 -12.22
CA ALA A 60 -16.45 5.92 -13.60
C ALA A 60 -15.79 7.22 -14.11
N GLY A 61 -14.67 7.09 -14.82
CA GLY A 61 -13.87 8.21 -15.31
C GLY A 61 -12.76 8.69 -14.37
N MET A 62 -12.69 8.17 -13.14
CA MET A 62 -11.54 8.43 -12.27
C MET A 62 -10.34 7.59 -12.72
N TYR A 63 -9.17 8.21 -12.79
CA TYR A 63 -7.88 7.53 -12.84
C TYR A 63 -7.27 7.50 -11.45
N VAL A 64 -6.80 6.33 -11.02
CA VAL A 64 -6.27 6.09 -9.68
C VAL A 64 -5.04 5.21 -9.78
N THR A 65 -4.03 5.47 -8.94
CA THR A 65 -2.97 4.50 -8.70
C THR A 65 -3.44 3.40 -7.74
N VAL A 66 -3.00 2.17 -7.96
CA VAL A 66 -3.15 1.06 -7.01
C VAL A 66 -1.75 0.58 -6.67
N GLU A 67 -1.25 1.00 -5.52
CA GLU A 67 0.18 0.88 -5.16
C GLU A 67 0.41 0.24 -3.79
N PRO A 68 -0.13 -0.96 -3.49
CA PRO A 68 0.17 -1.64 -2.23
C PRO A 68 1.67 -1.85 -2.04
N GLY A 69 2.12 -1.70 -0.80
CA GLY A 69 3.53 -1.79 -0.44
C GLY A 69 3.73 -2.52 0.88
N CYS A 70 4.84 -3.25 0.98
CA CYS A 70 5.27 -3.90 2.21
C CYS A 70 6.75 -3.60 2.45
N TYR A 71 7.04 -2.88 3.53
CA TYR A 71 8.38 -2.42 3.88
C TYR A 71 8.76 -2.84 5.29
N PHE A 72 10.05 -3.09 5.46
CA PHE A 72 10.68 -3.35 6.75
C PHE A 72 11.52 -2.13 7.15
N ILE A 73 10.84 -1.04 7.50
CA ILE A 73 11.48 0.24 7.86
C ILE A 73 11.94 0.15 9.32
N GLU A 74 13.26 0.15 9.54
CA GLU A 74 13.88 -0.04 10.87
C GLU A 74 13.25 0.86 11.94
N TYR A 75 13.09 2.16 11.68
CA TYR A 75 12.49 3.10 12.63
C TYR A 75 11.05 2.74 13.04
N LEU A 76 10.22 2.30 12.09
CA LEU A 76 8.82 1.93 12.39
C LEU A 76 8.75 0.58 13.11
N MET A 77 9.62 -0.35 12.72
CA MET A 77 9.72 -1.67 13.34
C MET A 77 10.24 -1.59 14.77
N ASP A 78 11.28 -0.80 15.03
CA ASP A 78 11.82 -0.58 16.38
C ASP A 78 10.73 0.03 17.30
N ARG A 79 9.93 0.97 16.77
CA ARG A 79 8.76 1.51 17.49
C ARG A 79 7.70 0.45 17.77
N ALA A 80 7.38 -0.39 16.79
CA ALA A 80 6.38 -1.45 16.94
C ALA A 80 6.81 -2.53 17.93
N LEU A 81 8.11 -2.88 17.95
CA LEU A 81 8.69 -3.82 18.91
C LEU A 81 8.73 -3.26 20.34
N ALA A 82 8.83 -1.94 20.49
CA ALA A 82 8.78 -1.26 21.78
C ALA A 82 7.33 -1.07 22.31
N ASP A 83 6.31 -1.13 21.46
CA ASP A 83 4.91 -0.98 21.83
C ASP A 83 4.28 -2.34 22.20
N PRO A 84 3.87 -2.59 23.46
CA PRO A 84 3.22 -3.84 23.86
C PRO A 84 1.94 -4.17 23.08
N ASN A 85 1.25 -3.17 22.53
CA ASN A 85 0.05 -3.36 21.72
C ASN A 85 0.36 -3.94 20.34
N LEU A 86 1.57 -3.71 19.81
CA LEU A 86 2.00 -4.14 18.48
C LEU A 86 2.96 -5.32 18.54
N ASN A 87 3.93 -5.29 19.47
CA ASN A 87 4.98 -6.29 19.62
C ASN A 87 4.41 -7.72 19.75
N LYS A 88 3.27 -7.89 20.41
CA LYS A 88 2.59 -9.19 20.56
C LYS A 88 2.23 -9.87 19.22
N PHE A 89 2.21 -9.14 18.11
CA PHE A 89 1.95 -9.67 16.77
C PHE A 89 3.22 -9.95 15.96
N ILE A 90 4.38 -9.50 16.42
CA ILE A 90 5.64 -9.54 15.65
C ILE A 90 6.51 -10.66 16.20
N VAL A 91 6.80 -11.65 15.34
CA VAL A 91 7.79 -12.69 15.66
C VAL A 91 9.18 -12.11 15.38
N LYS A 92 9.84 -11.61 16.43
CA LYS A 92 11.10 -10.86 16.33
C LYS A 92 12.18 -11.64 15.58
N GLU A 93 12.32 -12.94 15.85
CA GLU A 93 13.31 -13.81 15.22
C GLU A 93 13.12 -13.89 13.70
N VAL A 94 11.86 -13.88 13.25
CA VAL A 94 11.52 -13.84 11.82
C VAL A 94 11.79 -12.45 11.25
N TYR A 95 11.45 -11.38 11.98
CA TYR A 95 11.73 -10.01 11.55
C TYR A 95 13.22 -9.73 11.34
N GLU A 96 14.11 -10.23 12.20
CA GLU A 96 15.56 -9.99 12.06
C GLU A 96 16.10 -10.47 10.69
N ARG A 97 15.49 -11.51 10.10
CA ARG A 97 15.80 -11.96 8.72
C ARG A 97 15.47 -10.90 7.65
N PHE A 98 14.49 -10.04 7.91
CA PHE A 98 14.01 -9.00 7.00
C PHE A 98 14.45 -7.58 7.37
N ARG A 99 15.16 -7.38 8.49
CA ARG A 99 15.48 -6.07 9.09
C ARG A 99 16.12 -5.06 8.14
N LYS A 100 16.73 -5.51 7.05
CA LYS A 100 17.36 -4.67 6.01
C LYS A 100 16.94 -5.03 4.59
N PHE A 101 15.82 -5.74 4.44
CA PHE A 101 15.29 -6.14 3.14
C PHE A 101 14.88 -4.93 2.28
N GLY A 102 14.52 -3.82 2.93
CA GLY A 102 13.93 -2.67 2.26
C GLY A 102 12.42 -2.87 2.15
N GLY A 103 11.92 -3.15 0.96
CA GLY A 103 10.52 -3.47 0.74
C GLY A 103 10.16 -3.55 -0.73
N VAL A 104 8.90 -3.88 -0.99
CA VAL A 104 8.35 -4.01 -2.33
C VAL A 104 7.13 -3.11 -2.45
N ARG A 105 6.98 -2.45 -3.61
CA ARG A 105 5.75 -1.80 -4.06
C ARG A 105 5.47 -2.28 -5.46
N ILE A 106 4.21 -2.58 -5.74
CA ILE A 106 3.73 -2.89 -7.09
C ILE A 106 2.63 -1.88 -7.35
N GLU A 107 2.80 -1.08 -8.39
CA GLU A 107 1.95 0.06 -8.70
C GLU A 107 1.36 -0.08 -10.10
N ASP A 108 0.04 0.09 -10.18
CA ASP A 108 -0.76 0.09 -11.40
C ASP A 108 -1.49 1.43 -11.55
N ASP A 109 -1.66 1.89 -12.79
CA ASP A 109 -2.53 3.00 -13.13
C ASP A 109 -3.86 2.44 -13.65
N VAL A 110 -4.98 2.74 -12.99
CA VAL A 110 -6.29 2.18 -13.34
C VAL A 110 -7.33 3.25 -13.66
N LEU A 111 -8.06 3.05 -14.75
CA LEU A 111 -9.30 3.78 -15.05
C LEU A 111 -10.48 3.04 -14.43
N ILE A 112 -11.25 3.72 -13.59
CA ILE A 112 -12.51 3.21 -13.09
C ILE A 112 -13.59 3.30 -14.19
N LYS A 113 -14.31 2.20 -14.40
CA LYS A 113 -15.47 2.10 -15.30
C LYS A 113 -16.77 1.99 -14.48
N VAL A 114 -17.89 1.90 -15.18
CA VAL A 114 -19.22 1.74 -14.53
C VAL A 114 -19.32 0.41 -13.78
N ASP A 115 -18.70 -0.64 -14.31
CA ASP A 115 -18.83 -2.03 -13.87
C ASP A 115 -17.47 -2.69 -13.52
N GLY A 116 -16.40 -1.90 -13.39
CA GLY A 116 -15.07 -2.43 -13.10
C GLY A 116 -13.97 -1.41 -13.26
N CYS A 117 -12.81 -1.87 -13.73
CA CYS A 117 -11.66 -1.00 -14.05
C CYS A 117 -10.92 -1.51 -15.30
N GLU A 118 -10.04 -0.67 -15.82
CA GLU A 118 -9.03 -1.04 -16.82
C GLU A 118 -7.66 -0.61 -16.32
N ASN A 119 -6.73 -1.55 -16.34
CA ASN A 119 -5.36 -1.35 -15.91
C ASN A 119 -4.49 -0.97 -17.12
N PHE A 120 -3.75 0.12 -17.01
CA PHE A 120 -2.85 0.63 -18.04
C PHE A 120 -1.40 0.16 -17.85
N ALA A 121 -1.05 -0.40 -16.70
CA ALA A 121 0.29 -0.90 -16.46
C ALA A 121 0.51 -2.24 -17.19
N THR A 122 1.29 -2.18 -18.26
CA THR A 122 1.66 -3.36 -19.06
C THR A 122 3.11 -3.75 -18.76
N VAL A 123 3.31 -4.44 -17.65
CA VAL A 123 4.64 -4.88 -17.17
C VAL A 123 4.55 -6.31 -16.59
N PRO A 124 5.64 -7.08 -16.57
CA PRO A 124 5.65 -8.39 -15.91
C PRO A 124 5.32 -8.26 -14.41
N ARG A 125 4.49 -9.15 -13.88
CA ARG A 125 3.99 -9.06 -12.49
C ARG A 125 4.31 -10.30 -11.67
N THR A 126 4.16 -11.48 -12.25
CA THR A 126 4.48 -12.73 -11.56
C THR A 126 5.99 -12.89 -11.40
N VAL A 127 6.41 -13.68 -10.42
CA VAL A 127 7.83 -14.02 -10.22
C VAL A 127 8.44 -14.58 -11.51
N GLU A 128 7.75 -15.53 -12.14
CA GLU A 128 8.18 -16.16 -13.39
C GLU A 128 8.34 -15.14 -14.52
N GLU A 129 7.35 -14.28 -14.76
CA GLU A 129 7.42 -13.26 -15.82
C GLU A 129 8.59 -12.29 -15.61
N ILE A 130 8.83 -11.87 -14.36
CA ILE A 130 9.93 -10.96 -14.02
C ILE A 130 11.27 -11.67 -14.26
N GLU A 131 11.45 -12.88 -13.74
CA GLU A 131 12.69 -13.67 -13.91
C GLU A 131 13.00 -13.92 -15.40
N GLN A 132 11.99 -14.31 -16.18
CA GLN A 132 12.13 -14.50 -17.63
C GLN A 132 12.47 -13.19 -18.34
N THR A 133 11.82 -12.08 -17.99
CA THR A 133 12.10 -10.77 -18.59
C THR A 133 13.54 -10.32 -18.31
N MET A 134 14.01 -10.52 -17.08
CA MET A 134 15.38 -10.16 -16.70
C MET A 134 16.44 -11.05 -17.36
N ALA A 135 16.17 -12.36 -17.49
CA ALA A 135 17.07 -13.31 -18.14
C ALA A 135 17.19 -13.08 -19.66
N ASN A 136 16.10 -12.65 -20.31
CA ASN A 136 16.03 -12.47 -21.76
C ASN A 136 16.47 -11.08 -22.25
N ARG A 137 17.27 -10.33 -21.48
CA ARG A 137 17.83 -9.05 -21.94
C ARG A 137 18.67 -9.28 -23.20
N LYS A 138 18.18 -8.81 -24.35
CA LYS A 138 19.01 -8.60 -25.53
C LYS A 138 19.99 -7.48 -25.22
N GLU A 139 21.27 -7.72 -25.50
CA GLU A 139 22.34 -6.70 -25.44
C GLU A 139 22.03 -5.48 -26.30
#